data_AF-F1SHI1-F1
#
_entry.id   AF-F1SHI1-F1
#
_cell.length_a   1.000
_cell.length_b   1.000
_cell.length_c   1.000
_cell.angle_alpha   90.00
_cell.angle_beta   90.00
_cell.angle_gamma   90.00
#
_symmetry.space_group_name_H-M   'P 1'
#
loop_
_entity.id
_entity.type
_entity.pdbx_description
1 polymer ?
#
loop_
_entity_poly.entity_id
_entity_poly.type
_entity_poly.pdbx_seq_one_letter_code
_entity_poly.pdbx_strand_id
1 'polypeptide(L)'
;MLTSDELQFGYEVWREFPDRLVGYPGRLHLWDHEMSKWKYESEWTNEVSMVLTGAAFYHKYFNYLYTYKMPGDIKNWVDAHMNCEDIAMNFLVANVTGKAVIKVTPRKKFKCPECTAIDGLSLDQTHMVERSECINKFAVFGTMPLKVVEHRADPVLYKDDFPEKLKSFPNIGSL
;
A
#
# COMPACT_ATOMS: atom_id res chain seq x y z
N MET A 1 7.30 13.80 5.59
CA MET A 1 5.84 13.98 5.68
C MET A 1 5.25 14.00 4.28
N LEU A 2 3.93 13.88 4.13
CA LEU A 2 3.22 14.10 2.86
C LEU A 2 3.09 15.61 2.63
N THR A 3 3.35 16.08 1.41
CA THR A 3 3.09 17.50 1.05
C THR A 3 1.60 17.73 0.75
N SER A 4 1.17 18.99 0.74
CA SER A 4 -0.21 19.34 0.32
C SER A 4 -0.48 18.89 -1.12
N ASP A 5 0.51 19.03 -2.01
CA ASP A 5 0.42 18.61 -3.41
C ASP A 5 0.28 17.09 -3.52
N GLU A 6 1.02 16.32 -2.72
CA GLU A 6 0.83 14.87 -2.64
C GLU A 6 -0.57 14.54 -2.10
N LEU A 7 -1.05 15.18 -1.03
CA LEU A 7 -2.39 14.91 -0.53
C LEU A 7 -3.47 15.20 -1.59
N GLN A 8 -3.38 16.34 -2.27
CA GLN A 8 -4.35 16.72 -3.30
C GLN A 8 -4.27 15.80 -4.51
N PHE A 9 -3.09 15.58 -5.08
CA PHE A 9 -2.94 14.71 -6.25
C PHE A 9 -3.39 13.27 -5.97
N GLY A 10 -3.02 12.70 -4.82
CA GLY A 10 -3.44 11.36 -4.43
C GLY A 10 -4.97 11.25 -4.29
N TYR A 11 -5.62 12.29 -3.77
CA TYR A 11 -7.08 12.36 -3.72
C TYR A 11 -7.70 12.48 -5.12
N GLU A 12 -7.12 13.29 -6.01
CA GLU A 12 -7.58 13.43 -7.39
C GLU A 12 -7.52 12.10 -8.15
N VAL A 13 -6.42 11.36 -8.02
CA VAL A 13 -6.29 10.00 -8.57
C VAL A 13 -7.34 9.07 -7.96
N TRP A 14 -7.58 9.13 -6.63
CA TRP A 14 -8.60 8.29 -6.00
C TRP A 14 -10.01 8.56 -6.53
N ARG A 15 -10.35 9.80 -6.88
CA ARG A 15 -11.67 10.11 -7.47
C ARG A 15 -11.90 9.40 -8.82
N GLU A 16 -10.84 9.10 -9.57
CA GLU A 16 -10.93 8.32 -10.81
C GLU A 16 -11.00 6.81 -10.56
N PHE A 17 -10.51 6.35 -9.40
CA PHE A 17 -10.48 4.94 -9.00
C PHE A 17 -11.10 4.71 -7.61
N PRO A 18 -12.34 5.13 -7.35
CA PRO A 18 -12.91 5.19 -5.99
C PRO A 18 -13.12 3.80 -5.36
N ASP A 19 -13.16 2.76 -6.19
CA ASP A 19 -13.30 1.37 -5.79
C ASP A 19 -11.96 0.64 -5.58
N ARG A 20 -10.82 1.35 -5.62
CA ARG A 20 -9.49 0.76 -5.43
C ARG A 20 -8.78 1.40 -4.23
N LEU A 21 -7.78 0.70 -3.71
CA LEU A 21 -6.82 1.28 -2.77
C LEU A 21 -5.78 2.07 -3.57
N VAL A 22 -5.73 3.38 -3.36
CA VAL A 22 -4.88 4.32 -4.08
C VAL A 22 -3.88 4.92 -3.10
N GLY A 23 -2.59 4.90 -3.38
CA GLY A 23 -1.65 5.53 -2.45
C GLY A 23 -0.18 5.36 -2.76
N TYR A 24 0.63 5.62 -1.74
CA TYR A 24 2.03 5.93 -1.90
C TYR A 24 2.93 4.70 -1.68
N PRO A 25 3.29 4.22 -0.48
CA PRO A 25 4.28 3.14 -0.40
C PRO A 25 3.77 1.85 -1.07
N GLY A 26 4.35 1.49 -2.21
CA GLY A 26 4.05 0.26 -2.93
C GLY A 26 4.82 -0.92 -2.36
N ARG A 27 4.20 -2.10 -2.34
CA ARG A 27 4.78 -3.38 -1.94
C ARG A 27 4.35 -4.50 -2.88
N LEU A 28 5.08 -5.60 -2.82
CA LEU A 28 4.90 -6.73 -3.71
C LEU A 28 4.70 -8.03 -2.91
N HIS A 29 3.84 -8.91 -3.42
CA HIS A 29 3.81 -10.31 -3.02
C HIS A 29 4.46 -11.12 -4.14
N LEU A 30 5.31 -12.07 -3.78
CA LEU A 30 6.02 -12.94 -4.71
C LEU A 30 5.75 -14.39 -4.33
N TRP A 31 5.69 -15.29 -5.32
CA TRP A 31 5.70 -16.72 -5.04
C TRP A 31 7.14 -17.21 -4.93
N ASP A 32 7.49 -17.75 -3.77
CA ASP A 32 8.76 -18.44 -3.57
C ASP A 32 8.58 -19.90 -3.99
N HIS A 33 9.20 -20.28 -5.11
CA HIS A 33 9.12 -21.63 -5.65
C HIS A 33 9.86 -22.67 -4.81
N GLU A 34 10.91 -22.27 -4.09
CA GLU A 34 11.71 -23.18 -3.26
C GLU A 34 10.95 -23.52 -1.98
N MET A 35 10.36 -22.51 -1.35
CA MET A 35 9.60 -22.68 -0.11
C MET A 35 8.13 -23.07 -0.35
N SER A 36 7.65 -22.98 -1.60
CA SER A 36 6.23 -23.13 -1.98
C SER A 36 5.31 -22.26 -1.11
N LYS A 37 5.71 -21.00 -0.91
CA LYS A 37 5.02 -20.02 -0.06
C LYS A 37 5.05 -18.64 -0.69
N TRP A 38 4.11 -17.80 -0.30
CA TRP A 38 4.14 -16.39 -0.65
C TRP A 38 5.17 -15.63 0.19
N LYS A 39 5.83 -14.65 -0.40
CA LYS A 39 6.82 -13.77 0.23
C LYS A 39 6.37 -12.32 0.11
N TYR A 40 6.54 -11.56 1.19
CA TYR A 40 6.40 -10.11 1.17
C TYR A 40 7.71 -9.46 0.70
N GLU A 41 7.61 -8.53 -0.26
CA GLU A 41 8.75 -7.83 -0.86
C GLU A 41 8.56 -6.31 -0.77
N SER A 42 9.65 -5.62 -0.40
CA SER A 42 9.71 -4.18 -0.15
C SER A 42 10.70 -3.42 -1.04
N GLU A 43 11.52 -4.16 -1.80
CA GLU A 43 12.55 -3.63 -2.69
C GLU A 43 12.01 -2.76 -3.83
N TRP A 44 12.91 -2.04 -4.51
CA TRP A 44 12.58 -1.15 -5.63
C TRP A 44 12.34 -1.94 -6.90
N THR A 45 11.12 -2.44 -7.05
CA THR A 45 10.62 -3.09 -8.26
C THR A 45 9.75 -2.14 -9.06
N ASN A 46 9.59 -2.42 -10.37
CA ASN A 46 8.60 -1.75 -11.21
C ASN A 46 7.17 -2.27 -10.95
N GLU A 47 7.08 -3.42 -10.28
CA GLU A 47 5.85 -4.11 -9.95
C GLU A 47 5.33 -3.72 -8.57
N VAL A 48 4.00 -3.59 -8.47
CA VAL A 48 3.28 -3.36 -7.23
C VAL A 48 2.04 -4.24 -7.18
N SER A 49 1.71 -4.72 -6.00
CA SER A 49 0.46 -5.46 -5.76
C SER A 49 -0.27 -5.01 -4.51
N MET A 50 0.40 -4.24 -3.66
CA MET A 50 -0.14 -3.68 -2.43
C MET A 50 0.28 -2.22 -2.26
N VAL A 51 -0.56 -1.45 -1.60
CA VAL A 51 -0.26 -0.09 -1.13
C VAL A 51 -0.42 -0.06 0.39
N LEU A 52 0.57 0.47 1.10
CA LEU A 52 0.47 0.58 2.57
C LEU A 52 -0.53 1.67 2.96
N THR A 53 -1.44 1.34 3.90
CA THR A 53 -2.55 2.22 4.32
C THR A 53 -2.12 3.46 5.09
N GLY A 54 -0.86 3.50 5.58
CA GLY A 54 -0.30 4.68 6.27
C GLY A 54 -0.21 5.95 5.41
N ALA A 55 -0.33 5.81 4.08
CA ALA A 55 -0.43 6.94 3.15
C ALA A 55 -1.23 6.52 1.91
N ALA A 56 -2.54 6.34 2.10
CA ALA A 56 -3.46 5.89 1.06
C ALA A 56 -4.86 6.52 1.19
N PHE A 57 -5.60 6.47 0.09
CA PHE A 57 -6.99 6.85 -0.07
C PHE A 57 -7.80 5.60 -0.47
N TYR A 58 -8.93 5.41 0.17
CA TYR A 58 -9.87 4.35 -0.15
C TYR A 58 -11.27 4.72 0.36
N HIS A 59 -12.30 4.10 -0.23
CA HIS A 59 -13.67 4.38 0.16
C HIS A 59 -13.97 3.85 1.57
N LYS A 60 -14.66 4.63 2.41
CA LYS A 60 -15.02 4.25 3.81
C LYS A 60 -15.78 2.93 3.94
N TYR A 61 -16.41 2.47 2.86
CA TYR A 61 -17.05 1.17 2.78
C TYR A 61 -16.08 0.01 3.08
N PHE A 62 -14.81 0.13 2.68
CA PHE A 62 -13.83 -0.90 2.99
C PHE A 62 -13.52 -0.99 4.49
N ASN A 63 -13.62 0.12 5.25
CA ASN A 63 -13.56 0.05 6.71
C ASN A 63 -14.76 -0.70 7.30
N TYR A 64 -15.97 -0.44 6.78
CA TYR A 64 -17.15 -1.21 7.19
C TYR A 64 -16.96 -2.71 6.92
N LEU A 65 -16.47 -3.06 5.73
CA LEU A 65 -16.19 -4.46 5.39
C LEU A 65 -15.08 -5.06 6.26
N TYR A 66 -14.01 -4.31 6.52
CA TYR A 66 -12.93 -4.74 7.41
C TYR A 66 -13.48 -5.03 8.80
N THR A 67 -14.23 -4.11 9.40
CA THR A 67 -14.73 -4.26 10.77
C THR A 67 -15.77 -5.38 10.89
N TYR A 68 -16.74 -5.45 9.97
CA TYR A 68 -17.95 -6.26 10.15
C TYR A 68 -18.06 -7.49 9.25
N LYS A 69 -17.28 -7.58 8.16
CA LYS A 69 -17.37 -8.68 7.18
C LYS A 69 -16.09 -9.49 7.03
N MET A 70 -14.94 -8.95 7.42
CA MET A 70 -13.68 -9.71 7.42
C MET A 70 -13.77 -10.88 8.42
N PRO A 71 -13.32 -12.09 8.03
CA PRO A 71 -13.25 -13.23 8.92
C PRO A 71 -12.56 -12.89 10.25
N GLY A 72 -13.17 -13.34 11.36
CA GLY A 72 -12.65 -13.07 12.71
C GLY A 72 -11.20 -13.51 12.88
N ASP A 73 -10.82 -14.65 12.31
CA ASP A 73 -9.46 -15.18 12.38
C ASP A 73 -8.40 -14.26 11.77
N ILE A 74 -8.74 -13.54 10.68
CA ILE A 74 -7.82 -12.57 10.05
C ILE A 74 -7.63 -11.37 10.97
N LYS A 75 -8.73 -10.82 11.52
CA LYS A 75 -8.67 -9.69 12.44
C LYS A 75 -7.93 -10.04 13.72
N ASN A 76 -8.24 -11.18 14.32
CA ASN A 76 -7.57 -11.67 15.52
C ASN A 76 -6.07 -11.87 15.29
N TRP A 77 -5.67 -12.32 14.09
CA TRP A 77 -4.25 -12.40 13.71
C TRP A 77 -3.59 -11.03 13.68
N VAL A 78 -4.22 -10.05 13.02
CA VAL A 78 -3.73 -8.66 12.95
C VAL A 78 -3.58 -8.07 14.35
N ASP A 79 -4.61 -8.21 15.20
CA ASP A 79 -4.59 -7.69 16.58
C ASP A 79 -3.52 -8.36 17.45
N ALA A 80 -3.32 -9.68 17.31
CA ALA A 80 -2.35 -10.42 18.11
C ALA A 80 -0.89 -10.12 17.73
N HIS A 81 -0.63 -9.79 16.45
CA HIS A 81 0.72 -9.50 15.95
C HIS A 81 1.02 -8.00 15.87
N MET A 82 0.01 -7.14 16.03
CA MET A 82 0.13 -5.68 15.86
C MET A 82 0.82 -5.30 14.53
N ASN A 83 0.49 -6.04 13.47
CA ASN A 83 1.11 -5.95 12.14
C ASN A 83 0.09 -6.37 11.07
N CYS A 84 0.38 -6.08 9.80
CA CYS A 84 -0.35 -6.59 8.63
C CYS A 84 -1.79 -6.10 8.44
N GLU A 85 -2.21 -5.03 9.11
CA GLU A 85 -3.52 -4.40 8.90
C GLU A 85 -3.68 -3.90 7.47
N ASP A 86 -2.59 -3.36 6.92
CA ASP A 86 -2.49 -2.90 5.54
C ASP A 86 -2.57 -4.07 4.55
N ILE A 87 -1.88 -5.19 4.79
CA ILE A 87 -1.96 -6.42 3.97
C ILE A 87 -3.40 -6.94 3.98
N ALA A 88 -4.02 -7.03 5.16
CA ALA A 88 -5.41 -7.45 5.29
C ALA A 88 -6.37 -6.54 4.51
N MET A 89 -6.15 -5.21 4.56
CA MET A 89 -6.93 -4.25 3.77
C MET A 89 -6.73 -4.44 2.26
N ASN A 90 -5.50 -4.68 1.79
CA ASN A 90 -5.22 -4.96 0.39
C ASN A 90 -5.91 -6.24 -0.09
N PHE A 91 -5.86 -7.31 0.71
CA PHE A 91 -6.58 -8.56 0.44
C PHE A 91 -8.08 -8.33 0.34
N LEU A 92 -8.66 -7.59 1.29
CA LEU A 92 -10.09 -7.29 1.32
C LEU A 92 -10.54 -6.54 0.06
N VAL A 93 -9.85 -5.44 -0.27
CA VAL A 93 -10.20 -4.60 -1.43
C VAL A 93 -10.05 -5.40 -2.72
N ALA A 94 -8.93 -6.12 -2.89
CA ALA A 94 -8.69 -6.92 -4.10
C ALA A 94 -9.71 -8.06 -4.25
N ASN A 95 -10.09 -8.72 -3.15
CA ASN A 95 -11.07 -9.80 -3.19
C ASN A 95 -12.49 -9.30 -3.51
N VAL A 96 -12.89 -8.15 -2.97
CA VAL A 96 -14.23 -7.58 -3.19
C VAL A 96 -14.38 -7.01 -4.60
N THR A 97 -13.32 -6.41 -5.13
CA THR A 97 -13.38 -5.64 -6.39
C THR A 97 -12.84 -6.41 -7.59
N GLY A 98 -12.00 -7.43 -7.35
CA GLY A 98 -11.22 -8.09 -8.39
C GLY A 98 -10.18 -7.18 -9.05
N LYS A 99 -9.82 -6.03 -8.45
CA LYS A 99 -8.92 -5.03 -9.03
C LYS A 99 -7.63 -4.92 -8.23
N ALA A 100 -6.52 -4.62 -8.92
CA ALA A 100 -5.24 -4.34 -8.26
C ALA A 100 -5.27 -2.99 -7.52
N VAL A 101 -4.19 -2.62 -6.84
CA VAL A 101 -4.02 -1.27 -6.28
C VAL A 101 -3.68 -0.22 -7.33
N ILE A 102 -3.69 1.06 -6.94
CA ILE A 102 -3.16 2.18 -7.72
C ILE A 102 -1.99 2.81 -6.97
N LYS A 103 -0.78 2.71 -7.53
CA LYS A 103 0.41 3.40 -7.01
C LYS A 103 0.40 4.86 -7.47
N VAL A 104 0.68 5.76 -6.56
CA VAL A 104 0.81 7.20 -6.80
C VAL A 104 2.26 7.62 -6.55
N THR A 105 2.87 8.31 -7.52
CA THR A 105 4.24 8.90 -7.49
C THR A 105 5.36 7.91 -7.15
N PRO A 106 6.66 8.21 -7.37
CA PRO A 106 7.73 7.27 -6.98
C PRO A 106 7.98 7.18 -5.46
N ARG A 107 7.22 7.90 -4.61
CA ARG A 107 7.49 7.99 -3.17
C ARG A 107 7.32 6.63 -2.48
N LYS A 108 8.29 6.24 -1.67
CA LYS A 108 8.34 4.92 -1.01
C LYS A 108 8.16 4.92 0.49
N LYS A 109 8.58 6.01 1.15
CA LYS A 109 8.52 6.18 2.60
C LYS A 109 8.27 7.64 2.88
N PHE A 110 7.52 7.91 3.93
CA PHE A 110 7.38 9.26 4.48
C PHE A 110 8.19 9.31 5.76
N LYS A 111 9.28 10.07 5.74
CA LYS A 111 10.04 10.34 6.95
C LYS A 111 9.23 11.25 7.87
N CYS A 112 9.21 10.93 9.16
CA CYS A 112 8.72 11.81 10.21
C CYS A 112 9.96 12.38 10.94
N PRO A 113 10.34 13.64 10.72
CA PRO A 113 11.53 14.23 11.34
C PRO A 113 11.45 14.30 12.87
N GLU A 114 10.23 14.47 13.41
CA GLU A 114 9.97 14.61 14.85
C GLU A 114 9.75 13.27 15.56
N CYS A 115 9.62 12.18 14.80
CA CYS A 115 9.46 10.85 15.36
C CYS A 115 10.85 10.30 15.71
N THR A 116 11.15 10.19 17.00
CA THR A 116 12.31 9.45 17.48
C THR A 116 12.17 7.99 17.04
N ALA A 117 13.16 7.48 16.30
CA ALA A 117 13.16 6.13 15.72
C ALA A 117 13.33 5.01 16.77
N ILE A 118 12.84 5.21 17.99
CA ILE A 118 13.15 4.34 19.13
C ILE A 118 12.28 3.08 19.10
N ASP A 119 11.03 3.15 18.57
CA ASP A 119 10.06 2.03 18.63
C ASP A 119 9.29 1.79 17.31
N GLY A 120 9.94 1.96 16.15
CA GLY A 120 9.30 1.66 14.86
C GLY A 120 9.18 0.16 14.61
N LEU A 121 7.97 -0.37 14.37
CA LEU A 121 7.73 -1.79 14.03
C LEU A 121 8.66 -2.32 12.91
N SER A 122 9.01 -1.46 11.95
CA SER A 122 9.89 -1.83 10.83
C SER A 122 11.38 -1.97 11.19
N LEU A 123 11.76 -1.62 12.43
CA LEU A 123 13.12 -1.81 12.95
C LEU A 123 13.34 -3.22 13.49
N ASP A 124 12.25 -3.95 13.76
CA ASP A 124 12.33 -5.36 14.12
C ASP A 124 12.84 -6.17 12.92
N GLN A 125 13.83 -7.03 13.19
CA GLN A 125 14.42 -7.90 12.18
C GLN A 125 13.43 -8.98 11.72
N THR A 126 12.43 -9.33 12.53
CA THR A 126 11.37 -10.28 12.15
C THR A 126 10.27 -9.66 11.31
N HIS A 127 10.19 -8.32 11.23
CA HIS A 127 9.07 -7.61 10.62
C HIS A 127 8.73 -8.11 9.19
N MET A 128 9.74 -8.37 8.36
CA MET A 128 9.53 -8.86 6.99
C MET A 128 9.09 -10.32 6.92
N VAL A 129 9.56 -11.13 7.87
CA VAL A 129 9.17 -12.54 8.00
C VAL A 129 7.71 -12.62 8.40
N GLU A 130 7.30 -11.90 9.44
CA GLU A 130 5.92 -11.81 9.91
C GLU A 130 4.97 -11.36 8.80
N ARG A 131 5.37 -10.37 7.99
CA ARG A 131 4.55 -9.91 6.87
C ARG A 131 4.40 -10.96 5.77
N SER A 132 5.43 -11.77 5.54
CA SER A 132 5.31 -12.93 4.65
C SER A 132 4.36 -13.98 5.23
N GLU A 133 4.40 -14.23 6.55
CA GLU A 133 3.48 -15.12 7.24
C GLU A 133 2.02 -14.63 7.15
N CYS A 134 1.79 -13.31 7.28
CA CYS A 134 0.47 -12.72 7.08
C CYS A 134 -0.09 -12.98 5.68
N ILE A 135 0.71 -12.80 4.62
CA ILE A 135 0.26 -13.09 3.24
C ILE A 135 -0.15 -14.56 3.12
N ASN A 136 0.67 -15.48 3.62
CA ASN A 136 0.35 -16.91 3.58
C ASN A 136 -0.92 -17.23 4.39
N LYS A 137 -1.05 -16.67 5.60
CA LYS A 137 -2.22 -16.86 6.46
C LYS A 137 -3.50 -16.38 5.78
N PHE A 138 -3.46 -15.22 5.13
CA PHE A 138 -4.65 -14.63 4.49
C PHE A 138 -4.99 -15.31 3.16
N ALA A 139 -4.00 -15.84 2.45
CA ALA A 139 -4.19 -16.60 1.22
C ALA A 139 -4.94 -17.93 1.45
N VAL A 140 -4.83 -18.54 2.64
CA VAL A 140 -5.51 -19.81 2.98
C VAL A 140 -7.03 -19.68 3.02
N PHE A 141 -7.57 -18.48 3.26
CA PHE A 141 -9.02 -18.24 3.30
C PHE A 141 -9.68 -18.12 1.91
N GLY A 142 -8.95 -18.42 0.83
CA GLY A 142 -9.45 -18.41 -0.54
C GLY A 142 -8.37 -18.66 -1.59
N THR A 143 -8.43 -17.93 -2.70
CA THR A 143 -7.32 -17.82 -3.68
C THR A 143 -6.52 -16.55 -3.42
N MET A 144 -5.26 -16.48 -3.86
CA MET A 144 -4.48 -15.23 -3.81
C MET A 144 -5.20 -14.11 -4.58
N PRO A 145 -5.74 -13.07 -3.92
CA PRO A 145 -6.54 -12.05 -4.60
C PRO A 145 -5.69 -10.89 -5.12
N LEU A 146 -4.46 -10.74 -4.60
CA LEU A 146 -3.56 -9.66 -4.97
C LEU A 146 -3.14 -9.82 -6.44
N LYS A 147 -3.08 -8.70 -7.15
CA LYS A 147 -2.73 -8.65 -8.57
C LYS A 147 -1.53 -7.74 -8.75
N VAL A 148 -0.50 -8.25 -9.40
CA VAL A 148 0.69 -7.48 -9.76
C VAL A 148 0.36 -6.56 -10.94
N VAL A 149 0.78 -5.30 -10.84
CA VAL A 149 0.69 -4.29 -11.90
C VAL A 149 1.97 -3.46 -11.94
N GLU A 150 2.28 -2.91 -13.11
CA GLU A 150 3.44 -2.02 -13.33
C GLU A 150 3.03 -0.56 -13.57
N HIS A 151 1.78 -0.22 -13.24
CA HIS A 151 1.23 1.10 -13.45
C HIS A 151 1.40 2.00 -12.21
N ARG A 152 1.74 3.26 -12.47
CA ARG A 152 1.80 4.35 -11.50
C ARG A 152 1.16 5.62 -12.07
N ALA A 153 0.40 6.32 -11.24
CA ALA A 153 -0.12 7.64 -11.54
C ALA A 153 0.90 8.72 -11.11
N ASP A 154 1.26 9.59 -12.05
CA ASP A 154 2.09 10.78 -11.85
C ASP A 154 1.33 12.01 -12.39
N PRO A 155 1.56 13.22 -11.86
CA PRO A 155 1.03 14.43 -12.46
C PRO A 155 1.43 14.58 -13.93
N VAL A 156 0.57 15.25 -14.70
CA VAL A 156 0.96 15.73 -16.03
C VAL A 156 2.18 16.65 -15.89
N LEU A 157 3.19 16.45 -16.75
CA LEU A 157 4.50 17.13 -16.71
C LEU A 157 5.39 16.78 -15.49
N TYR A 158 5.12 15.66 -14.82
CA TYR A 158 6.01 15.16 -13.77
C TYR A 158 7.39 14.83 -14.33
N LYS A 159 8.43 15.45 -13.74
CA LYS A 159 9.85 15.41 -14.20
C LYS A 159 10.14 15.96 -15.60
N ASP A 160 9.14 16.44 -16.33
CA ASP A 160 9.37 17.14 -17.60
C ASP A 160 10.15 18.44 -17.36
N ASP A 161 11.00 18.81 -18.32
CA ASP A 161 11.72 20.09 -18.33
C ASP A 161 10.73 21.21 -18.68
N PHE A 162 10.02 21.68 -17.66
CA PHE A 162 8.95 22.65 -17.77
C PHE A 162 8.93 23.56 -16.55
N PRO A 163 8.59 24.87 -16.70
CA PRO A 163 8.61 25.81 -15.59
C PRO A 163 7.74 25.35 -14.41
N GLU A 164 8.32 25.29 -13.21
CA GLU A 164 7.63 24.79 -11.99
C GLU A 164 6.33 25.55 -11.70
N LYS A 165 6.33 26.87 -11.91
CA LYS A 165 5.14 27.74 -11.73
C LYS A 165 3.93 27.36 -12.59
N LEU A 166 4.14 26.56 -13.64
CA LEU A 166 3.09 26.08 -14.54
C LEU A 166 2.70 24.63 -14.27
N LYS A 167 3.41 23.92 -13.39
CA LYS A 167 3.03 22.57 -12.96
C LYS A 167 1.95 22.68 -11.89
N SER A 168 0.93 21.82 -11.97
CA SER A 168 -0.17 21.81 -10.99
C SER A 168 0.26 21.33 -9.60
N PHE A 169 1.29 20.47 -9.54
CA PHE A 169 1.78 19.85 -8.32
C PHE A 169 3.32 19.94 -8.22
N PRO A 170 3.89 21.16 -8.10
CA PRO A 170 5.34 21.37 -8.13
C PRO A 170 6.06 20.75 -6.92
N ASN A 171 5.38 20.54 -5.80
CA ASN A 171 5.95 20.03 -4.55
C ASN A 171 5.78 18.51 -4.37
N ILE A 172 5.53 17.76 -5.44
CA ILE A 172 5.52 16.29 -5.36
C ILE A 172 6.96 15.76 -5.29
N GLY A 173 7.24 15.01 -4.23
CA GLY A 173 8.57 14.46 -3.97
C GLY A 173 9.57 15.47 -3.39
N SER A 174 9.18 16.74 -3.20
CA SER A 174 9.97 17.70 -2.42
C SER A 174 9.81 17.35 -0.94
N LEU A 175 10.80 16.67 -0.35
CA LEU A 175 11.05 16.47 1.09
C LEU A 175 12.14 15.40 1.28
#